data_AF-A0A076HV20-F1
#
_entry.id   AF-A0A076HV20-F1
#
_cell.length_a   1.000
_cell.length_b   1.000
_cell.length_c   1.000
_cell.angle_alpha   90.00
_cell.angle_beta   90.00
_cell.angle_gamma   90.00
#
_symmetry.space_group_name_H-M   'P 1'
#
loop_
_entity.id
_entity.type
_entity.pdbx_description
1 polymer ?
#
loop_
_entity_poly.entity_id
_entity_poly.type
_entity_poly.pdbx_seq_one_letter_code
_entity_poly.pdbx_strand_id
1 'polypeptide(L)'
;MLALKRLVTILVMLYVLLALLLILSPGSRDGLMAVTAGSNAAGFYYALFVTGAVLLTLQLITENLDSTLLRRNVAAHEGKINELKARLYDQQLEQRSPGLGAPRTGTTVHPEGYVVPAPVPPDAPRPTTRDEAPLA
;
A
#
# COMPACT_ATOMS: atom_id res chain seq x y z
N MET A 1 15.01 5.08 -1.73
CA MET A 1 14.05 4.15 -1.09
C MET A 1 13.94 2.85 -1.86
N LEU A 2 13.58 2.86 -3.16
CA LEU A 2 13.37 1.62 -3.93
C LEU A 2 14.62 0.73 -4.08
N ALA A 3 15.79 1.30 -4.38
CA ALA A 3 17.02 0.52 -4.51
C ALA A 3 17.48 -0.09 -3.18
N LEU A 4 17.40 0.67 -2.08
CA LEU A 4 17.71 0.17 -0.74
C LEU A 4 16.73 -0.94 -0.32
N LYS A 5 15.43 -0.71 -0.49
CA LYS A 5 14.38 -1.72 -0.23
C LYS A 5 14.67 -3.02 -0.99
N ARG A 6 14.90 -2.92 -2.30
CA ARG A 6 15.23 -4.08 -3.14
C ARG A 6 16.49 -4.80 -2.65
N LEU A 7 17.53 -4.06 -2.25
CA LEU A 7 18.76 -4.65 -1.74
C LEU A 7 18.51 -5.43 -0.43
N VAL A 8 17.75 -4.86 0.51
CA VAL A 8 17.39 -5.56 1.76
C VAL A 8 16.55 -6.80 1.46
N THR A 9 15.54 -6.69 0.60
CA THR A 9 14.71 -7.83 0.21
C THR A 9 15.52 -8.95 -0.45
N ILE A 10 16.45 -8.61 -1.34
CA ILE A 10 17.33 -9.59 -2.01
C ILE A 10 18.23 -10.27 -0.99
N LEU A 11 18.85 -9.51 -0.07
CA LEU A 11 19.68 -10.07 1.01
C LEU A 11 18.88 -11.04 1.88
N VAL A 12 17.64 -10.69 2.25
CA VAL A 12 16.76 -11.54 3.06
C VAL A 12 16.37 -12.80 2.30
N MET A 13 16.00 -12.69 1.02
CA MET A 13 15.67 -13.85 0.18
C MET A 13 16.86 -14.81 0.06
N LEU A 14 18.06 -14.28 -0.22
CA LEU A 14 19.30 -15.07 -0.28
C LEU A 14 19.60 -15.74 1.05
N TYR A 15 19.45 -15.01 2.15
CA TYR A 15 19.66 -15.54 3.49
C TYR A 15 18.70 -16.70 3.79
N VAL A 16 17.40 -16.55 3.48
CA VAL A 16 16.40 -17.61 3.67
C VAL A 16 16.71 -18.83 2.81
N LEU A 17 17.11 -18.64 1.55
CA LEU A 17 17.54 -19.72 0.66
C LEU A 17 18.75 -20.49 1.22
N LEU A 18 19.77 -19.76 1.70
CA LEU A 18 20.94 -20.37 2.33
C LEU A 18 20.57 -21.09 3.62
N ALA A 19 19.75 -20.48 4.49
CA ALA A 19 19.29 -21.11 5.72
C ALA A 19 18.51 -22.41 5.42
N LEU A 20 17.62 -22.39 4.42
CA LEU A 20 16.87 -23.56 3.99
C LEU A 20 17.80 -24.65 3.45
N LEU A 21 18.79 -24.29 2.64
CA LEU A 21 19.80 -25.22 2.14
C LEU A 21 20.57 -25.87 3.29
N LEU A 22 20.98 -25.10 4.31
CA LEU A 22 21.70 -25.62 5.46
C LEU A 22 20.85 -26.54 6.35
N ILE A 23 19.53 -26.35 6.37
CA ILE A 23 18.61 -27.22 7.11
C ILE A 23 18.38 -28.53 6.34
N LEU A 24 18.22 -28.47 5.01
CA LEU A 24 17.90 -29.63 4.17
C LEU A 24 19.14 -30.45 3.76
N SER A 25 20.30 -29.82 3.63
CA SER A 25 21.53 -30.46 3.14
C SER A 25 22.56 -30.59 4.26
N PRO A 26 22.71 -31.78 4.88
CA PRO A 26 23.70 -31.99 5.93
C PRO A 26 25.13 -31.78 5.42
N GLY A 27 25.43 -32.13 4.15
CA GLY A 27 26.75 -31.89 3.57
C GLY A 27 27.10 -30.40 3.43
N SER A 28 26.13 -29.56 3.04
CA SER A 28 26.32 -28.11 2.97
C SER A 28 26.50 -27.49 4.36
N ARG A 29 25.75 -28.01 5.35
CA ARG A 29 25.85 -27.59 6.74
C ARG A 29 27.20 -27.90 7.35
N ASP A 30 27.66 -29.14 7.20
CA ASP A 30 28.90 -29.61 7.82
C ASP A 30 30.12 -28.93 7.17
N GLY A 31 30.09 -28.70 5.85
CA GLY A 31 31.11 -27.91 5.15
C GLY A 31 31.17 -26.46 5.62
N LEU A 32 30.02 -25.80 5.80
CA LEU A 32 29.99 -24.41 6.28
C LEU A 32 30.38 -24.31 7.76
N MET A 33 29.93 -25.23 8.61
CA MET A 33 30.35 -25.30 10.01
C MET A 33 31.86 -25.48 10.13
N ALA A 34 32.46 -26.38 9.34
CA ALA A 34 33.91 -26.61 9.37
C ALA A 34 34.72 -25.32 9.10
N VAL A 35 34.22 -24.44 8.22
CA VAL A 35 34.87 -23.16 7.88
C VAL A 35 34.59 -22.06 8.89
N THR A 36 33.37 -22.01 9.46
CA THR A 36 32.89 -20.85 10.23
C THR A 36 32.89 -21.05 11.74
N ALA A 37 32.70 -22.28 12.21
CA ALA A 37 32.46 -22.58 13.62
C ALA A 37 33.25 -23.80 14.15
N GLY A 38 33.98 -24.50 13.29
CA GLY A 38 34.70 -25.72 13.65
C GLY A 38 33.76 -26.78 14.23
N SER A 39 34.01 -27.21 15.47
CA SER A 39 33.19 -28.17 16.21
C SER A 39 32.06 -27.53 17.04
N ASN A 40 31.94 -26.19 17.07
CA ASN A 40 30.94 -25.50 17.88
C ASN A 40 29.59 -25.37 17.17
N ALA A 41 28.81 -26.45 17.17
CA ALA A 41 27.49 -26.47 16.55
C ALA A 41 26.51 -25.46 17.19
N ALA A 42 26.54 -25.31 18.52
CA ALA A 42 25.63 -24.39 19.22
C ALA A 42 25.88 -22.93 18.81
N GLY A 43 27.14 -22.52 18.73
CA GLY A 43 27.52 -21.19 18.27
C GLY A 43 27.10 -20.91 16.83
N PHE A 44 27.22 -21.90 15.94
CA PHE A 44 26.78 -21.78 14.55
C PHE A 44 25.28 -21.53 14.43
N TYR A 45 24.45 -22.34 15.09
CA TYR A 45 22.99 -22.16 15.03
C TYR A 45 22.54 -20.87 15.72
N TYR A 46 23.19 -20.48 16.81
CA TYR A 46 22.92 -19.20 17.47
C TYR A 46 23.25 -18.01 16.56
N ALA A 47 24.41 -18.04 15.90
CA ALA A 47 24.81 -17.00 14.96
C ALA A 47 23.85 -16.92 13.76
N LEU A 48 23.43 -18.07 13.22
CA LEU A 48 22.43 -18.15 12.17
C LEU A 48 21.10 -17.54 12.66
N PHE A 49 20.60 -17.96 13.83
CA PHE A 49 19.38 -17.40 14.39
C PHE A 49 19.44 -15.88 14.59
N VAL A 50 20.50 -15.36 15.21
CA VAL A 50 20.66 -13.91 15.47
C VAL A 50 20.77 -13.13 14.17
N THR A 51 21.54 -13.63 13.20
CA THR A 51 21.67 -13.00 11.88
C THR A 51 20.31 -12.94 11.18
N GLY A 52 19.56 -14.04 11.20
CA GLY A 52 18.21 -14.10 10.65
C GLY A 52 17.25 -13.14 11.34
N ALA A 53 17.29 -13.05 12.67
CA ALA A 53 16.46 -12.13 13.44
C ALA A 53 16.74 -10.66 13.08
N VAL A 54 18.02 -10.29 12.96
CA VAL A 54 18.43 -8.93 12.55
C VAL A 54 17.95 -8.62 11.13
N LEU A 55 18.17 -9.53 10.18
CA LEU A 55 17.76 -9.34 8.78
C LEU A 55 16.24 -9.22 8.64
N LEU A 56 15.46 -10.07 9.33
CA LEU A 56 14.00 -10.01 9.31
C LEU A 56 13.48 -8.72 9.95
N THR A 57 14.08 -8.29 11.06
CA THR A 57 13.73 -7.02 11.71
C THR A 57 14.00 -5.85 10.77
N LEU A 58 15.15 -5.85 10.11
CA LEU A 58 15.52 -4.84 9.12
C LEU A 58 14.52 -4.81 7.96
N GLN A 59 14.12 -5.97 7.43
CA GLN A 59 13.08 -6.06 6.40
C GLN A 59 11.78 -5.42 6.88
N LEU A 60 11.32 -5.77 8.08
CA LEU A 60 10.08 -5.24 8.64
C LEU A 60 10.12 -3.72 8.77
N ILE A 61 11.22 -3.17 9.29
CA ILE A 61 11.41 -1.73 9.44
C ILE A 61 11.37 -1.07 8.06
N THR A 62 12.08 -1.60 7.06
CA THR A 62 12.10 -1.02 5.72
C THR A 62 10.73 -1.02 5.04
N GLU A 63 9.94 -2.09 5.19
CA GLU A 63 8.58 -2.18 4.64
C GLU A 63 7.60 -1.23 5.33
N ASN A 64 7.72 -1.08 6.65
CA ASN A 64 6.90 -0.15 7.42
C ASN A 64 7.23 1.32 7.11
N LEU A 65 8.52 1.64 6.92
CA LEU A 65 8.96 2.97 6.52
C LEU A 65 8.48 3.32 5.11
N ASP A 66 8.54 2.39 4.17
CA ASP A 66 8.05 2.62 2.81
C ASP A 66 6.54 2.91 2.80
N SER A 67 5.76 2.12 3.56
CA SER A 67 4.31 2.30 3.69
C SER A 67 3.92 3.64 4.34
N THR A 68 4.64 4.06 5.37
CA THR A 68 4.39 5.34 6.05
C THR A 68 4.78 6.54 5.20
N LEU A 69 5.90 6.46 4.47
CA LEU A 69 6.30 7.50 3.53
C LEU A 69 5.29 7.66 2.38
N LEU A 70 4.75 6.55 1.87
CA LEU A 70 3.73 6.58 0.82
C LEU A 70 2.45 7.27 1.31
N ARG A 71 1.97 6.91 2.51
CA ARG A 71 0.79 7.54 3.14
C ARG A 71 0.97 9.04 3.33
N ARG A 72 2.16 9.48 3.76
CA ARG A 72 2.46 10.90 3.92
C ARG A 72 2.41 11.65 2.59
N ASN A 73 2.96 11.07 1.52
CA ASN A 73 2.91 11.68 0.20
C ASN A 73 1.47 11.78 -0.32
N VAL A 74 0.66 10.74 -0.12
CA VAL A 74 -0.77 10.76 -0.49
C VAL A 74 -1.51 11.87 0.24
N ALA A 75 -1.37 11.97 1.56
CA ALA A 75 -2.01 13.03 2.35
C ALA A 75 -1.58 14.45 1.89
N ALA A 76 -0.31 14.62 1.55
CA ALA A 76 0.19 15.89 1.01
C ALA A 76 -0.40 16.23 -0.37
N HIS A 77 -0.63 15.23 -1.22
CA HIS A 77 -1.29 15.42 -2.50
C HIS A 77 -2.78 15.70 -2.35
N GLU A 78 -3.48 15.01 -1.44
CA GLU A 78 -4.89 15.24 -1.14
C GLU A 78 -5.14 16.66 -0.60
N GLY A 79 -4.25 17.18 0.27
CA GLY A 79 -4.33 18.57 0.75
C GLY A 79 -4.25 19.59 -0.39
N LYS A 80 -3.29 19.42 -1.31
CA LYS A 80 -3.16 20.29 -2.49
C LYS A 80 -4.36 20.23 -3.42
N ILE A 81 -4.93 19.03 -3.59
CA ILE A 81 -6.16 18.86 -4.38
C ILE A 81 -7.31 19.60 -3.71
N ASN A 82 -7.42 19.54 -2.38
CA ASN A 82 -8.47 20.24 -1.66
C ASN A 82 -8.33 21.77 -1.78
N GLU A 83 -7.11 22.29 -1.67
CA GLU A 83 -6.82 23.71 -1.90
C GLU A 83 -7.15 24.15 -3.33
N LEU A 84 -6.77 23.35 -4.33
CA LEU A 84 -7.09 23.64 -5.74
C LEU A 84 -8.61 23.62 -5.99
N LYS A 85 -9.32 22.67 -5.38
CA LYS A 85 -10.78 22.62 -5.45
C LYS A 85 -11.40 23.85 -4.80
N ALA A 86 -10.95 24.25 -3.61
CA ALA A 86 -11.42 25.46 -2.94
C ALA A 86 -11.22 26.70 -3.82
N ARG A 87 -10.02 26.87 -4.41
CA ARG A 87 -9.74 27.98 -5.34
C ARG A 87 -10.64 27.97 -6.57
N LEU A 88 -10.95 26.81 -7.13
CA LEU A 88 -11.90 26.69 -8.25
C LEU A 88 -13.33 27.05 -7.83
N TYR A 89 -13.76 26.62 -6.65
CA TYR A 89 -15.05 27.00 -6.10
C TYR A 89 -15.13 28.49 -5.84
N ASP A 90 -14.11 29.09 -5.25
CA ASP A 90 -14.03 30.54 -5.02
C ASP A 90 -14.08 31.31 -6.34
N GLN A 91 -13.33 30.89 -7.36
CA GLN A 91 -13.39 31.50 -8.70
C GLN A 91 -14.77 31.36 -9.37
N GLN A 92 -15.42 30.19 -9.26
CA GLN A 92 -16.76 30.00 -9.79
C GLN A 92 -17.80 30.83 -9.02
N LEU A 93 -17.64 30.97 -7.70
CA LEU A 93 -18.50 31.79 -6.87
C LEU A 93 -18.32 33.28 -7.18
N GLU A 94 -17.09 33.74 -7.38
CA GLU A 94 -16.76 35.11 -7.81
C GLU A 94 -17.36 35.41 -9.19
N GLN A 95 -17.30 34.46 -10.13
CA GLN A 95 -17.94 34.57 -11.44
C GLN A 95 -19.48 34.49 -11.37
N ARG A 96 -20.03 33.83 -10.34
CA ARG A 96 -21.47 33.61 -10.15
C ARG A 96 -22.13 34.66 -9.25
N SER A 97 -21.38 35.36 -8.40
CA SER A 97 -21.83 36.51 -7.62
C SER A 97 -21.98 37.71 -8.56
N PRO A 98 -23.20 37.98 -9.04
CA PRO A 98 -23.41 38.76 -10.23
C PRO A 98 -23.74 40.21 -9.85
N GLY A 99 -23.05 41.15 -10.47
CA GLY A 99 -23.75 42.35 -10.94
C GLY A 99 -24.84 41.88 -11.91
N LEU A 100 -26.07 42.33 -11.68
CA LEU A 100 -27.23 42.12 -12.55
C LEU A 100 -26.85 42.32 -14.03
N GLY A 101 -26.77 41.25 -14.81
CA GLY A 101 -26.36 41.36 -16.21
C GLY A 101 -26.38 40.08 -17.01
N ALA A 102 -27.58 39.66 -17.42
CA ALA A 102 -27.90 38.75 -18.52
C ALA A 102 -27.62 37.23 -18.38
N PRO A 103 -28.56 36.38 -18.82
CA PRO A 103 -28.33 34.95 -18.97
C PRO A 103 -27.39 34.73 -20.17
N ARG A 104 -26.12 34.41 -19.92
CA ARG A 104 -25.23 33.88 -20.95
C ARG A 104 -25.44 32.37 -21.03
N THR A 105 -26.19 31.96 -22.05
CA THR A 105 -26.25 30.57 -22.51
C THR A 105 -24.85 30.15 -22.95
N GLY A 106 -24.10 29.53 -22.04
CA GLY A 106 -22.84 28.88 -22.36
C GLY A 106 -23.13 27.59 -23.11
N THR A 107 -22.79 27.55 -24.39
CA THR A 107 -22.87 26.35 -25.23
C THR A 107 -21.92 25.29 -24.65
N THR A 108 -22.46 24.24 -24.03
CA THR A 108 -21.70 23.04 -23.69
C THR A 108 -21.44 22.25 -24.96
N VAL A 109 -20.25 22.39 -25.55
CA VAL A 109 -19.80 21.48 -26.60
C VAL A 109 -19.47 20.14 -25.94
N HIS A 110 -20.41 19.20 -26.01
CA HIS A 110 -20.11 17.80 -25.72
C HIS A 110 -19.24 17.24 -26.85
N PRO A 111 -18.11 16.57 -26.56
CA PRO A 111 -17.37 15.85 -27.59
C PRO A 111 -18.27 14.79 -28.21
N GLU A 112 -18.19 14.61 -29.54
CA GLU A 112 -18.95 13.56 -30.23
C GLU A 112 -18.70 12.20 -29.57
N GLY A 113 -19.76 11.55 -29.10
CA GLY A 113 -19.71 10.26 -28.39
C GLY A 113 -20.05 10.30 -26.91
N TYR A 114 -20.35 11.47 -26.32
CA TYR A 114 -20.86 11.52 -24.93
C TYR A 114 -22.32 11.04 -24.85
N VAL A 115 -22.51 9.80 -24.37
CA VAL A 115 -23.83 9.30 -23.97
C VAL A 115 -24.12 9.79 -22.56
N VAL A 116 -25.17 10.61 -22.41
CA VAL A 116 -25.66 11.03 -21.09
C VAL A 116 -26.12 9.77 -20.33
N PRO A 117 -25.55 9.44 -19.16
CA PRO A 117 -26.06 8.35 -18.35
C PRO A 117 -27.50 8.68 -17.91
N ALA A 118 -28.45 7.80 -18.23
CA ALA A 118 -29.80 7.92 -17.72
C ALA A 118 -29.77 7.91 -16.17
N PRO A 119 -30.57 8.73 -15.48
CA PRO A 119 -30.68 8.67 -14.03
C PRO A 119 -31.12 7.27 -13.61
N VAL A 120 -30.27 6.56 -12.87
CA VAL A 120 -30.63 5.28 -12.25
C VAL A 120 -31.69 5.60 -11.19
N PRO A 121 -32.88 5.00 -11.24
CA PRO A 121 -33.87 5.17 -10.18
C PRO A 121 -33.28 4.73 -8.84
N PRO A 122 -33.56 5.41 -7.72
CA PRO A 122 -33.10 4.98 -6.41
C PRO A 122 -33.61 3.56 -6.12
N ASP A 123 -32.69 2.68 -5.70
CA ASP A 123 -33.02 1.32 -5.27
C ASP A 123 -34.11 1.37 -4.19
N ALA A 124 -35.23 0.71 -4.46
CA ALA A 124 -36.29 0.55 -3.48
C ALA A 124 -35.73 -0.17 -2.23
N PRO A 125 -36.09 0.26 -1.00
CA PRO A 125 -35.60 -0.40 0.21
C PRO A 125 -36.04 -1.87 0.21
N ARG A 126 -35.05 -2.77 0.23
CA ARG A 126 -35.26 -4.21 0.40
C ARG A 126 -36.01 -4.45 1.71
N PRO A 127 -37.13 -5.21 1.71
CA PRO A 127 -37.75 -5.64 2.96
C PRO A 127 -36.78 -6.55 3.70
N THR A 128 -36.36 -6.14 4.88
CA THR A 128 -35.61 -6.98 5.82
C THR A 128 -36.55 -8.06 6.34
N THR A 129 -36.41 -9.29 5.86
CA THR A 129 -37.03 -10.47 6.46
C THR A 129 -36.44 -10.67 7.86
N ARG A 130 -37.15 -10.11 8.84
CA ARG A 130 -36.96 -10.36 10.27
C ARG A 130 -37.80 -11.58 10.62
N ASP A 131 -37.27 -12.76 10.35
CA ASP A 131 -37.82 -14.04 10.84
C ASP A 131 -36.69 -15.07 10.92
N GLU A 132 -35.84 -14.92 11.93
CA GLU A 132 -35.16 -16.07 12.55
C GLU A 132 -35.20 -15.86 14.06
N ALA A 133 -36.34 -16.22 14.66
CA ALA A 133 -36.41 -16.54 16.07
C ALA A 133 -36.22 -18.06 16.20
N PRO A 134 -35.21 -18.55 16.94
CA PRO A 134 -35.16 -19.96 17.29
C PRO A 134 -36.20 -20.22 18.39
N LEU A 135 -37.24 -21.00 18.06
CA LEU A 135 -38.10 -21.62 19.05
C LEU A 135 -37.35 -22.78 19.71
N ALA A 136 -37.64 -22.93 21.00
CA ALA A 136 -37.10 -23.90 21.95
C ALA A 136 -37.24 -25.36 21.54
#